data_AF-A0A815K866-F1
#
_entry.id   AF-A0A815K866-F1
#
_cell.length_a   1.000
_cell.length_b   1.000
_cell.length_c   1.000
_cell.angle_alpha   90.00
_cell.angle_beta   90.00
_cell.angle_gamma   90.00
#
_symmetry.space_group_name_H-M   'P 1'
#
loop_
_entity.id
_entity.type
_entity.pdbx_description
1 polymer ?
#
loop_
_entity_poly.entity_id
_entity_poly.type
_entity_poly.pdbx_seq_one_letter_code
_entity_poly.pdbx_strand_id
1 'polypeptide(L)'
;NYLTNLQAKTNEMLEATQKTSSSSEKGNSVKDDALIIPAPVYKQLLQAYAEEHAIQDLLFYLADGLRRKSIGLDTYLKHIRELSRKQFILRATMRKCRQVAGLPSK
;
A
#
# COMPACT_ATOMS: atom_id res chain seq x y z
N ASN A 1 37.44 -15.66 -4.78
CA ASN A 1 36.77 -16.09 -3.54
C ASN A 1 35.66 -15.14 -3.08
N TYR A 2 35.90 -13.85 -2.83
CA TYR A 2 34.81 -12.93 -2.44
C TYR A 2 33.93 -12.49 -3.63
N LEU A 3 34.54 -12.09 -4.74
CA LEU A 3 33.83 -11.68 -5.96
C LEU A 3 32.96 -12.80 -6.55
N THR A 4 33.47 -14.03 -6.53
CA THR A 4 32.73 -15.22 -6.97
C THR A 4 31.52 -15.52 -6.08
N ASN A 5 31.62 -15.29 -4.76
CA ASN A 5 30.48 -15.42 -3.84
C ASN A 5 29.43 -14.32 -4.05
N LEU A 6 29.85 -13.10 -4.37
CA LEU A 6 28.95 -11.99 -4.69
C LEU A 6 28.21 -12.23 -6.00
N GLN A 7 28.90 -12.76 -7.02
CA GLN A 7 28.29 -13.17 -8.28
C GLN A 7 27.34 -14.35 -8.10
N ALA A 8 27.67 -15.32 -7.25
CA ALA A 8 26.77 -16.43 -6.93
C ALA A 8 25.49 -15.95 -6.22
N LYS A 9 25.61 -15.07 -5.21
CA LYS A 9 24.45 -14.50 -4.51
C LYS A 9 23.57 -13.63 -5.40
N THR A 10 24.17 -12.86 -6.31
CA THR A 10 23.41 -12.04 -7.26
C THR A 10 22.66 -12.89 -8.28
N ASN A 11 23.25 -13.99 -8.75
CA ASN A 11 22.57 -14.95 -9.62
C ASN A 11 21.45 -15.70 -8.91
N GLU A 12 21.65 -16.11 -7.65
CA GLU A 12 20.62 -16.74 -6.83
C GLU A 12 19.42 -15.81 -6.61
N MET A 13 19.69 -14.53 -6.33
CA MET A 13 18.66 -13.48 -6.22
C MET A 13 17.92 -13.28 -7.54
N LEU A 14 18.62 -13.27 -8.67
CA LEU A 14 18.02 -13.16 -10.01
C LEU A 14 17.11 -14.35 -10.30
N GLU A 15 17.54 -15.57 -10.01
CA GLU A 15 16.71 -16.77 -10.18
C GLU A 15 15.47 -16.75 -9.29
N ALA A 16 15.58 -16.30 -8.04
CA ALA A 16 14.44 -16.14 -7.14
C ALA A 16 13.44 -15.10 -7.68
N THR A 17 13.93 -13.99 -8.25
CA THR A 17 13.05 -12.99 -8.89
C THR A 17 12.40 -13.50 -10.18
N GLN A 18 13.07 -14.38 -10.93
CA GLN A 18 12.54 -14.93 -12.18
C GLN A 18 11.51 -16.05 -11.93
N LYS A 19 11.70 -16.84 -10.87
CA LYS A 19 10.72 -17.84 -10.41
C LYS A 19 9.45 -17.21 -9.84
N THR A 20 9.57 -16.04 -9.21
CA THR A 20 8.43 -15.27 -8.72
C THR A 20 7.69 -14.56 -9.86
N SER A 21 8.40 -14.00 -10.86
CA SER A 21 7.77 -13.38 -12.03
C SER A 21 7.08 -14.40 -12.94
N SER A 22 7.66 -15.57 -13.18
CA SER A 22 7.00 -16.65 -13.96
C SER A 22 5.75 -17.24 -13.29
N SER A 23 5.59 -17.08 -11.97
CA SER A 23 4.32 -17.39 -11.27
C SER A 23 3.25 -16.31 -11.44
N SER A 24 3.63 -15.09 -11.85
CA SER A 24 2.70 -13.97 -12.04
C SER A 24 1.99 -13.96 -13.40
N GLU A 25 2.46 -14.73 -14.38
CA GLU A 25 1.85 -14.80 -15.72
C GLU A 25 0.65 -15.76 -15.79
N LYS A 26 0.45 -16.64 -14.79
CA LYS A 26 -0.72 -17.51 -14.69
C LYS A 26 -1.77 -16.93 -13.75
N GLY A 27 -2.46 -15.91 -14.25
CA GLY A 27 -3.66 -15.37 -13.64
C GLY A 27 -3.40 -14.16 -12.75
N ASN A 28 -3.92 -13.03 -13.21
CA ASN A 28 -4.07 -11.77 -12.48
C ASN A 28 -5.08 -11.89 -11.31
N SER A 29 -5.07 -13.00 -10.56
CA SER A 29 -5.69 -13.06 -9.26
C SER A 29 -4.61 -12.73 -8.25
N VAL A 30 -4.53 -11.45 -7.89
CA VAL A 30 -4.00 -11.08 -6.57
C VAL A 30 -4.72 -12.00 -5.59
N LYS A 31 -3.98 -12.92 -4.96
CA LYS A 31 -4.54 -13.88 -4.02
C LYS A 31 -4.86 -13.16 -2.70
N ASP A 32 -5.74 -12.17 -2.74
CA ASP A 32 -6.26 -11.48 -1.55
C ASP A 32 -6.88 -12.49 -0.57
N ASP A 33 -7.40 -13.61 -1.10
CA ASP A 33 -7.98 -14.71 -0.32
C ASP A 33 -6.93 -15.67 0.28
N ALA A 34 -5.64 -15.56 -0.04
CA ALA A 34 -4.62 -16.40 0.59
C ALA A 34 -4.30 -15.98 2.03
N LEU A 35 -4.70 -14.76 2.44
CA LEU A 35 -4.44 -14.23 3.77
C LEU A 35 -5.66 -14.41 4.67
N ILE A 36 -5.67 -15.49 5.48
CA ILE A 36 -6.70 -15.70 6.50
C ILE A 36 -6.32 -14.88 7.73
N ILE A 37 -6.99 -13.74 7.91
CA ILE A 37 -6.82 -12.93 9.11
C ILE A 37 -7.73 -13.50 10.21
N PRO A 38 -7.20 -13.86 11.40
CA PRO A 38 -7.92 -14.63 12.40
C PRO A 38 -9.11 -13.90 13.04
N ALA A 39 -9.21 -12.56 12.90
CA ALA A 39 -10.35 -11.80 13.37
C ALA A 39 -10.75 -10.66 12.40
N PRO A 40 -12.05 -10.36 12.26
CA PRO A 40 -12.54 -9.33 11.35
C PRO A 40 -11.99 -7.93 11.68
N VAL A 41 -11.71 -7.65 12.96
CA VAL A 41 -11.15 -6.37 13.41
C VAL A 41 -9.73 -6.15 12.85
N TYR A 42 -8.91 -7.21 12.79
CA TYR A 42 -7.57 -7.11 12.20
C TYR A 42 -7.62 -6.92 10.69
N LYS A 43 -8.61 -7.52 10.01
CA LYS A 43 -8.83 -7.30 8.57
C LYS A 43 -9.22 -5.85 8.30
N GLN A 44 -10.14 -5.31 9.09
CA GLN A 44 -10.54 -3.91 8.99
C GLN A 44 -9.37 -2.95 9.27
N LEU A 45 -8.53 -3.26 10.26
CA LEU A 45 -7.34 -2.48 10.56
C LEU A 45 -6.33 -2.50 9.40
N LEU A 46 -6.05 -3.68 8.84
CA LEU A 46 -5.13 -3.84 7.71
C LEU A 46 -5.63 -3.06 6.48
N GLN A 47 -6.90 -3.23 6.14
CA GLN A 47 -7.50 -2.53 5.00
C GLN A 47 -7.49 -1.01 5.22
N ALA A 48 -7.85 -0.53 6.42
CA ALA A 48 -7.82 0.90 6.72
C ALA A 48 -6.40 1.48 6.65
N TYR A 49 -5.38 0.71 7.03
CA TYR A 49 -3.98 1.10 6.91
C TYR A 49 -3.53 1.17 5.45
N ALA A 50 -3.81 0.13 4.66
CA ALA A 50 -3.48 0.10 3.24
C ALA A 50 -4.16 1.25 2.47
N GLU A 51 -5.44 1.50 2.73
CA GLU A 51 -6.17 2.60 2.11
C GLU A 51 -5.63 3.98 2.53
N GLU A 52 -5.23 4.17 3.79
CA GLU A 52 -4.66 5.45 4.25
C GLU A 52 -3.34 5.76 3.54
N HIS A 53 -2.50 4.75 3.34
CA HIS A 53 -1.24 4.89 2.64
C HIS A 53 -1.44 5.16 1.14
N ALA A 54 -2.38 4.46 0.50
CA ALA A 54 -2.75 4.72 -0.89
C ALA A 54 -3.25 6.17 -1.11
N ILE A 55 -3.95 6.75 -0.12
CA ILE A 55 -4.34 8.17 -0.18
C ILE A 55 -3.12 9.09 -0.10
N GLN A 56 -2.10 8.77 0.70
CA GLN A 56 -0.87 9.57 0.78
C GLN A 56 -0.15 9.61 -0.58
N ASP A 57 -0.04 8.47 -1.25
CA ASP A 57 0.54 8.38 -2.59
C ASP A 57 -0.28 9.20 -3.60
N LEU A 58 -1.60 9.09 -3.55
CA LEU A 58 -2.48 9.84 -4.43
C LEU A 58 -2.36 11.35 -4.21
N LEU A 59 -2.28 11.82 -2.96
CA LEU A 59 -2.06 13.23 -2.65
C LEU A 59 -0.73 13.73 -3.22
N PHE A 60 0.33 12.93 -3.12
CA PHE A 60 1.63 13.26 -3.70
C PHE A 60 1.54 13.43 -5.23
N TYR A 61 0.95 12.46 -5.93
CA TYR A 61 0.83 12.52 -7.39
C TYR A 61 -0.15 13.60 -7.88
N LEU A 62 -1.21 13.90 -7.11
CA LEU A 62 -2.08 15.04 -7.41
C LEU A 62 -1.32 16.36 -7.29
N ALA A 63 -0.48 16.52 -6.26
CA ALA A 63 0.35 17.71 -6.11
C ALA A 63 1.37 17.84 -7.25
N ASP A 64 1.99 16.73 -7.67
CA ASP A 64 2.91 16.73 -8.81
C ASP A 64 2.19 17.03 -10.13
N GLY A 65 0.98 16.49 -10.32
CA GLY A 65 0.13 16.77 -11.48
C GLY A 65 -0.24 18.25 -11.58
N LEU A 66 -0.52 18.91 -10.45
CA LEU A 66 -0.77 20.35 -10.42
C LEU A 66 0.48 21.15 -10.78
N ARG A 67 1.65 20.78 -10.24
CA ARG A 67 2.94 21.41 -10.56
C ARG A 67 3.28 21.32 -12.05
N ARG A 68 2.96 20.19 -12.68
CA ARG A 68 3.13 19.96 -14.13
C ARG A 68 2.04 20.59 -14.99
N LYS A 69 1.04 21.26 -14.39
CA LYS A 69 -0.14 21.82 -15.06
C LYS A 69 -0.95 20.78 -15.86
N SER A 70 -0.85 19.50 -15.48
CA SER A 70 -1.62 18.41 -16.08
C SER A 70 -3.07 18.41 -15.57
N ILE A 71 -3.29 18.90 -14.35
CA ILE A 71 -4.61 19.10 -13.73
C ILE A 71 -4.82 20.57 -13.38
N GLY A 72 -6.08 21.03 -13.43
CA GLY A 72 -6.47 22.37 -13.01
C GLY A 72 -6.53 22.52 -11.48
N LEU A 73 -6.37 23.76 -11.00
CA LEU A 73 -6.41 24.08 -9.57
C LEU A 73 -7.74 23.68 -8.92
N ASP A 74 -8.86 23.96 -9.57
CA ASP A 74 -10.18 23.63 -9.03
C ASP A 74 -10.37 22.13 -8.85
N THR A 75 -9.91 21.33 -9.82
CA THR A 75 -9.96 19.86 -9.77
C THR A 75 -9.08 19.33 -8.64
N TYR A 76 -7.86 19.88 -8.49
CA TYR A 76 -6.97 19.53 -7.40
C TYR A 76 -7.59 19.82 -6.02
N LEU A 77 -8.14 21.02 -5.81
CA LEU A 77 -8.73 21.41 -4.53
C LEU A 77 -9.96 20.58 -4.16
N LYS A 78 -10.78 20.18 -5.15
CA LYS A 78 -11.89 19.25 -4.93
C LYS A 78 -11.40 17.89 -4.45
N HIS A 79 -10.46 17.27 -5.17
CA HIS A 79 -9.95 15.95 -4.82
C HIS A 79 -9.18 15.93 -3.51
N ILE A 80 -8.32 16.92 -3.24
CA ILE A 80 -7.62 16.99 -1.95
C ILE A 80 -8.61 17.04 -0.80
N ARG A 81 -9.66 17.87 -0.88
CA ARG A 81 -10.65 17.96 0.19
C ARG A 81 -11.34 16.63 0.45
N GLU A 82 -11.75 15.93 -0.60
CA GLU A 82 -12.41 14.62 -0.50
C GLU A 82 -11.48 13.55 0.08
N LEU A 83 -10.24 13.50 -0.40
CA LEU A 83 -9.22 12.56 0.05
C LEU A 83 -8.81 12.80 1.50
N SER A 84 -8.60 14.06 1.90
CA SER A 84 -8.32 14.41 3.30
C SER A 84 -9.47 14.03 4.24
N ARG A 85 -10.72 14.18 3.80
CA ARG A 85 -11.89 13.72 4.57
C ARG A 85 -11.87 12.20 4.73
N LYS A 86 -11.61 11.45 3.64
CA LYS A 86 -11.50 9.99 3.69
C LYS A 86 -10.36 9.54 4.61
N GLN A 87 -9.20 10.18 4.50
CA GLN A 87 -8.02 9.93 5.34
C GLN A 87 -8.33 10.12 6.83
N PHE A 88 -9.05 11.18 7.18
CA PHE A 88 -9.46 11.43 8.57
C PHE A 88 -10.32 10.27 9.12
N ILE A 89 -11.32 9.82 8.35
CA ILE A 89 -12.19 8.70 8.75
C ILE A 89 -11.40 7.40 8.86
N LEU A 90 -10.47 7.12 7.95
CA LEU A 90 -9.61 5.94 8.01
C LEU A 90 -8.72 5.96 9.26
N ARG A 91 -8.11 7.11 9.58
CA ARG A 91 -7.31 7.28 10.82
C ARG A 91 -8.15 7.10 12.09
N ALA A 92 -9.37 7.65 12.11
CA ALA A 92 -10.30 7.44 13.22
C ALA A 92 -10.71 5.97 13.35
N THR A 93 -10.93 5.29 12.22
CA THR A 93 -11.27 3.86 12.16
C THR A 93 -10.11 3.01 12.70
N MET A 94 -8.88 3.26 12.26
CA MET A 94 -7.69 2.58 12.77
C MET A 94 -7.54 2.74 14.29
N ARG A 95 -7.75 3.95 14.83
CA ARG A 95 -7.72 4.19 16.28
C ARG A 95 -8.77 3.35 17.01
N LYS A 96 -10.00 3.30 16.50
CA LYS A 96 -11.09 2.50 17.09
C LYS A 96 -10.80 1.00 17.01
N CYS A 97 -10.32 0.51 15.87
CA CYS A 97 -9.93 -0.90 15.70
C CYS A 97 -8.79 -1.30 16.64
N ARG A 98 -7.78 -0.44 16.82
CA ARG A 98 -6.67 -0.68 17.75
C ARG A 98 -7.15 -0.77 19.20
N GLN A 99 -8.06 0.11 19.63
CA GLN A 99 -8.66 0.06 20.96
C GLN A 99 -9.41 -1.26 21.20
N VAL A 100 -10.21 -1.71 20.23
CA VAL A 100 -10.97 -2.97 20.31
C VAL A 100 -10.05 -4.18 20.32
N ALA A 101 -8.94 -4.14 19.58
CA ALA A 101 -7.97 -5.22 19.50
C ALA A 101 -6.96 -5.24 20.67
N GLY A 102 -7.03 -4.30 21.62
CA GLY A 102 -6.07 -4.20 22.72
C GLY A 102 -4.65 -3.78 22.27
N LEU A 103 -4.53 -3.18 21.09
CA LEU A 103 -3.28 -2.69 20.53
C LEU A 103 -2.99 -1.25 21.00
N PRO A 104 -1.72 -0.83 21.09
CA PRO A 104 -1.37 0.54 21.46
C PRO A 104 -1.97 1.56 20.49
N SER A 105 -2.50 2.65 21.06
CA SER A 105 -3.20 3.72 20.31
C SER A 105 -2.28 4.67 19.55
N LYS A 106 -0.96 4.55 19.70
CA LYS A 106 0.05 5.43 19.06
C LYS A 106 0.64 4.72 17.87
#